data_AF-A0A5N8UQ64-F1
#
_entry.id   AF-A0A5N8UQ64-F1
#
_cell.length_a   1.000
_cell.length_b   1.000
_cell.length_c   1.000
_cell.angle_alpha   90.00
_cell.angle_beta   90.00
_cell.angle_gamma   90.00
#
_symmetry.space_group_name_H-M   'P 1'
#
loop_
_entity.id
_entity.type
_entity.pdbx_description
1 polymer ?
#
loop_
_entity_poly.entity_id
_entity_poly.type
_entity_poly.pdbx_seq_one_letter_code
_entity_poly.pdbx_strand_id
1 'polypeptide(L)' 'MKRAGAVCPNCGSIKTPAKEKMMGQDTQDLICVDCDHTAWWSDFQPENQKAE' A
#
# COMPACT_ATOMS: atom_id res chain seq x y z
N MET A 1 0.54 -17.36 6.54
CA MET A 1 0.84 -16.99 5.13
C MET A 1 1.20 -15.52 5.10
N LYS A 2 2.48 -15.19 4.82
CA LYS A 2 2.95 -13.80 4.78
C LYS A 2 2.37 -13.17 3.51
N ARG A 3 1.50 -12.16 3.63
CA ARG A 3 1.14 -11.27 2.50
C ARG A 3 2.36 -10.38 2.23
N ALA A 4 3.45 -10.99 1.78
CA ALA A 4 4.68 -10.31 1.39
C ALA A 4 4.49 -9.85 -0.06
N GLY A 5 4.17 -8.58 -0.25
CA GLY A 5 3.91 -8.06 -1.59
C GLY A 5 3.26 -6.68 -1.63
N ALA A 6 3.28 -5.92 -0.54
CA ALA A 6 2.95 -4.49 -0.60
C ALA A 6 4.24 -3.71 -0.36
N VAL A 7 4.63 -2.88 -1.32
CA VAL A 7 5.80 -2.01 -1.26
C VAL A 7 5.32 -0.58 -1.40
N CYS A 8 5.63 0.27 -0.44
CA CYS A 8 5.25 1.68 -0.54
C CYS A 8 5.95 2.34 -1.74
N PRO A 9 5.21 2.95 -2.68
CA PRO A 9 5.81 3.62 -3.85
C PRO A 9 6.60 4.88 -3.46
N ASN A 10 6.36 5.44 -2.27
CA ASN A 10 7.01 6.66 -1.81
C ASN A 10 8.35 6.40 -1.10
N CYS A 11 8.37 5.47 -0.14
CA CYS A 11 9.56 5.22 0.69
C CYS A 11 10.20 3.84 0.47
N GLY A 12 9.60 2.98 -0.36
CA GLY A 12 10.09 1.62 -0.61
C GLY A 12 9.87 0.64 0.55
N SER A 13 9.11 1.02 1.58
CA SER A 13 8.86 0.13 2.71
C SER A 13 8.10 -1.11 2.29
N ILE A 14 8.57 -2.27 2.74
CA ILE A 14 7.95 -3.59 2.52
C ILE A 14 6.99 -3.99 3.66
N LYS A 15 6.74 -3.08 4.62
CA LYS A 15 5.82 -3.33 5.72
C LYS A 15 4.39 -3.35 5.20
N THR A 16 3.56 -4.21 5.77
CA THR A 16 2.14 -4.28 5.43
C THR A 16 1.49 -2.92 5.68
N PRO A 17 0.99 -2.22 4.65
CA PRO A 17 0.31 -0.95 4.83
C PRO A 17 -1.05 -1.16 5.52
N ALA A 18 -1.51 -0.14 6.24
CA ALA A 18 -2.82 -0.15 6.87
C ALA A 18 -3.90 0.13 5.84
N LYS A 19 -5.06 -0.52 5.92
CA LYS A 19 -6.21 -0.15 5.10
C LYS A 19 -6.82 1.14 5.63
N GLU A 20 -6.99 2.12 4.77
CA GLU A 20 -7.83 3.27 5.10
C GLU A 20 -9.29 2.80 5.15
N LYS A 21 -10.00 3.21 6.21
CA LYS A 21 -11.42 2.96 6.37
C LYS A 21 -12.10 4.30 6.62
N MET A 22 -12.62 4.92 5.56
CA MET A 22 -13.48 6.10 5.71
C MET A 22 -14.93 5.64 5.89
N MET A 23 -15.52 5.94 7.05
CA MET A 23 -16.96 5.76 7.36
C MET A 23 -17.57 4.40 6.93
N GLY A 24 -16.89 3.30 7.22
CA GLY A 24 -17.44 1.95 6.96
C GLY A 24 -17.44 1.50 5.50
N GLN A 25 -16.89 2.30 4.57
CA GLN A 25 -16.64 1.88 3.19
C GLN A 25 -15.16 1.53 3.01
N ASP A 26 -14.90 0.39 2.38
CA ASP A 26 -13.53 0.00 1.98
C ASP A 26 -13.16 0.89 0.79
N THR A 27 -12.41 1.96 1.04
CA THR A 27 -11.97 2.86 -0.05
C THR A 27 -10.89 2.23 -0.90
N GLN A 28 -10.37 1.05 -0.50
CA GLN A 28 -9.23 0.34 -1.13
C GLN A 28 -7.91 1.11 -1.10
N ASP A 29 -7.85 2.24 -0.40
CA ASP A 29 -6.60 2.93 -0.14
C ASP A 29 -5.80 2.22 0.95
N LEU A 30 -4.49 2.25 0.77
CA LEU A 30 -3.51 1.72 1.70
C LEU A 30 -2.63 2.87 2.18
N ILE A 31 -2.37 2.89 3.48
CA ILE A 31 -1.52 3.87 4.16
C ILE A 31 -0.23 3.18 4.57
N CYS A 32 0.90 3.71 4.10
CA CYS A 32 2.21 3.24 4.52
C CYS A 32 2.46 3.56 5.99
N VAL A 33 2.81 2.55 6.79
CA VAL A 33 3.05 2.70 8.22
C VAL A 33 4.39 3.38 8.57
N ASP A 34 5.26 3.61 7.59
CA ASP A 34 6.59 4.22 7.81
C ASP A 34 6.65 5.71 7.41
N CYS A 35 5.93 6.10 6.36
CA CYS A 35 5.94 7.49 5.87
C CYS A 35 4.54 8.12 5.77
N ASP A 36 3.51 7.44 6.27
CA ASP A 36 2.10 7.87 6.22
C ASP A 36 1.60 8.20 4.81
N HIS A 37 2.28 7.68 3.79
CA HIS A 37 1.86 7.86 2.40
C HIS A 37 0.63 7.01 2.11
N THR A 38 -0.47 7.66 1.75
CA THR A 38 -1.70 7.03 1.27
C THR A 38 -1.68 6.93 -0.24
N ALA A 39 -1.91 5.74 -0.77
CA ALA A 39 -2.12 5.50 -2.20
C ALA A 39 -3.07 4.32 -2.41
N TRP A 40 -3.51 4.11 -3.65
CA TRP A 40 -4.39 3.00 -4.00
C TRP A 40 -3.68 1.67 -3.79
N TRP A 41 -4.41 0.61 -3.41
CA TRP A 41 -3.79 -0.70 -3.17
C TRP A 41 -2.96 -1.23 -4.35
N SER A 42 -3.34 -0.89 -5.58
CA SER A 42 -2.59 -1.28 -6.79
C SER A 42 -1.21 -0.64 -6.85
N ASP A 43 -1.03 0.60 -6.38
CA ASP A 43 0.28 1.26 -6.34
C ASP A 43 1.25 0.59 -5.34
N PHE A 44 0.69 -0.05 -4.32
CA PHE A 44 1.48 -0.84 -3.38
C PHE A 44 1.89 -2.20 -3.95
N GLN A 45 1.33 -2.66 -5.08
CA GLN A 45 1.76 -3.94 -5.64
C GLN A 45 3.11 -3.77 -6.36
N PRO A 46 4.16 -4.55 -6.00
CA PRO A 46 5.47 -4.47 -6.63
C PRO A 46 5.46 -4.89 -8.10
N GLU A 47 4.43 -5.63 -8.54
CA GLU A 47 4.21 -5.93 -9.96
C GLU A 47 3.88 -4.68 -10.77
N ASN A 48 3.16 -3.71 -10.19
CA ASN A 48 2.82 -2.44 -10.85
C ASN A 48 3.97 -1.43 -10.80
N GLN A 49 4.98 -1.66 -9.96
CA GLN A 49 6.19 -0.84 -9.92
C GLN A 49 7.25 -1.28 -10.94
N LYS A 50 7.02 -2.39 -11.67
CA LYS A 50 7.88 -2.87 -12.74
C LYS A 50 7.25 -2.64 -14.10
N ALA A 51 7.25 -1.39 -14.57
CA ALA A 51 7.04 -1.09 -15.98
C ALA A 51 7.66 0.26 -16.37
N GLU A 52 9.01 0.33 -16.39
CA GLU A 52 9.80 1.04 -17.40
C GLU A 52 11.20 0.42 -17.49
#